data_AF-A0A965AC05-F1
#
_entry.id   AF-A0A965AC05-F1
#
_cell.length_a   1.000
_cell.length_b   1.000
_cell.length_c   1.000
_cell.angle_alpha   90.00
_cell.angle_beta   90.00
_cell.angle_gamma   90.00
#
_symmetry.space_group_name_H-M   'P 1'
#
loop_
_entity.id
_entity.type
_entity.pdbx_description
1 polymer ?
#
loop_
_entity_poly.entity_id
_entity_poly.type
_entity_poly.pdbx_seq_one_letter_code
_entity_poly.pdbx_strand_id
1 'polypeptide(L)'
;MSTTSKLTFKAEILQGIPDELPTLPVYDTTVNHAPKRKDILTADEKKLALSNALRYFHPKHHAVLAPEFYEELQTYGRIYMYRFRPQYEMKARSIDEYPAQSKQAAAIMLMIQNNLDPAVAQHPHELITYGGNGAVFQNWAQYLLTMQYLATMTDEQTLHMYSGHPMGLFPSSKTAPRVIVTNGMMIPNYSKPDDWERFNALGVTQYGQMTAGSYMYIGPQGIVHGTTITVLNAGRMISKSGEGLAGKLFVTSGLGGMSGAQPKAGNIAGCITVVAEVNAKATIKRHEQGWVDEVITDLDELVKRVRKAKANKEIVSIAYQGNIVDVWEKFDQENIYVDLGSDQSSL
;
A
#
# COMPACT_ATOMS: atom_id res chain seq x y z
N MET A 1 -29.68 -21.06 -18.50
CA MET A 1 -28.29 -21.29 -18.04
C MET A 1 -27.37 -20.88 -19.17
N SER A 2 -26.90 -19.63 -19.17
CA SER A 2 -25.92 -19.17 -20.16
C SER A 2 -24.53 -19.49 -19.60
N THR A 3 -23.91 -20.53 -20.12
CA THR A 3 -22.49 -20.82 -19.91
C THR A 3 -21.68 -19.84 -20.73
N THR A 4 -21.52 -18.61 -20.24
CA THR A 4 -20.47 -17.71 -20.72
C THR A 4 -19.15 -18.37 -20.37
N SER A 5 -18.48 -18.94 -21.38
CA SER A 5 -17.11 -19.42 -21.28
C SER A 5 -16.27 -18.33 -20.63
N LYS A 6 -15.81 -18.55 -19.39
CA LYS A 6 -14.94 -17.60 -18.67
C LYS A 6 -13.71 -17.38 -19.54
N LEU A 7 -13.41 -16.12 -19.85
CA LEU A 7 -12.23 -15.78 -20.66
C LEU A 7 -10.97 -16.34 -19.98
N THR A 8 -9.97 -16.69 -20.78
CA THR A 8 -8.67 -17.05 -20.21
C THR A 8 -8.00 -15.80 -19.66
N PHE A 9 -7.07 -15.95 -18.70
CA PHE A 9 -6.28 -14.83 -18.16
C PHE A 9 -5.68 -13.96 -19.27
N LYS A 10 -5.07 -14.59 -20.29
CA LYS A 10 -4.49 -13.88 -21.44
C LYS A 10 -5.54 -13.10 -22.23
N ALA A 11 -6.72 -13.68 -22.44
CA ALA A 11 -7.81 -13.02 -23.15
C ALA A 11 -8.40 -11.85 -22.36
N GLU A 12 -8.55 -11.98 -21.03
CA GLU A 12 -9.00 -10.88 -20.16
C GLU A 12 -8.03 -9.69 -20.19
N ILE A 13 -6.72 -9.95 -20.14
CA ILE A 13 -5.69 -8.89 -20.23
C ILE A 13 -5.74 -8.17 -21.59
N LEU A 14 -5.83 -8.92 -22.70
CA LEU A 14 -5.87 -8.34 -24.04
C LEU A 14 -7.18 -7.60 -24.36
N GLN A 15 -8.27 -7.95 -23.68
CA GLN A 15 -9.58 -7.32 -23.89
C GLN A 15 -9.59 -5.85 -23.45
N GLY A 16 -8.89 -5.50 -22.38
CA GLY A 16 -8.99 -4.17 -21.78
C GLY A 16 -10.40 -3.92 -21.23
N ILE A 17 -11.03 -2.81 -21.61
CA ILE A 17 -12.42 -2.53 -21.21
C ILE A 17 -13.37 -3.42 -22.03
N PRO A 18 -14.18 -4.29 -21.40
CA PRO A 18 -15.10 -5.16 -22.12
C PRO A 18 -16.20 -4.34 -22.79
N ASP A 19 -16.57 -4.72 -24.02
CA ASP A 19 -17.63 -4.06 -24.77
C ASP A 19 -19.04 -4.31 -24.18
N GLU A 20 -19.22 -5.45 -23.51
CA GLU A 20 -20.42 -5.78 -22.75
C GLU A 20 -20.15 -5.61 -21.24
N LEU A 21 -21.11 -5.03 -20.52
CA LEU A 21 -20.95 -4.75 -19.09
C LEU A 21 -20.83 -6.05 -18.29
N PRO A 22 -19.75 -6.26 -17.52
CA PRO A 22 -19.65 -7.38 -16.59
C PRO A 22 -20.74 -7.30 -15.53
N THR A 23 -21.11 -8.42 -14.93
CA THR A 23 -22.01 -8.43 -13.77
C THR A 23 -21.40 -7.62 -12.62
N LEU A 24 -22.22 -6.83 -11.92
CA LEU A 24 -21.77 -6.11 -10.73
C LEU A 24 -21.33 -7.11 -9.65
N PRO A 25 -20.09 -7.03 -9.12
CA PRO A 25 -19.61 -7.97 -8.11
C PRO A 25 -20.30 -7.71 -6.77
N VAL A 26 -20.44 -8.78 -5.99
CA VAL A 26 -20.86 -8.68 -4.58
C VAL A 26 -19.72 -8.10 -3.76
N TYR A 27 -20.03 -7.23 -2.81
CA TYR A 27 -19.05 -6.65 -1.89
C TYR A 27 -18.41 -7.73 -1.02
N ASP A 28 -17.08 -7.80 -1.04
CA ASP A 28 -16.33 -8.86 -0.37
C ASP A 28 -15.88 -8.43 1.03
N THR A 29 -16.57 -8.89 2.06
CA THR A 29 -16.25 -8.52 3.44
C THR A 29 -15.00 -9.22 4.00
N THR A 30 -14.38 -10.12 3.25
CA THR A 30 -13.22 -10.89 3.72
C THR A 30 -11.89 -10.16 3.51
N VAL A 31 -11.85 -9.16 2.62
CA VAL A 31 -10.68 -8.31 2.41
C VAL A 31 -10.79 -7.00 3.17
N ASN A 32 -9.64 -6.41 3.48
CA ASN A 32 -9.59 -5.11 4.14
C ASN A 32 -9.90 -3.99 3.14
N HIS A 33 -10.99 -3.25 3.38
CA HIS A 33 -11.43 -2.16 2.51
C HIS A 33 -11.00 -0.78 2.99
N ALA A 34 -10.77 0.14 2.06
CA ALA A 34 -10.39 1.51 2.39
C ALA A 34 -11.54 2.24 3.14
N PRO A 35 -11.22 3.11 4.11
CA PRO A 35 -12.24 3.92 4.76
C PRO A 35 -12.86 4.90 3.75
N LYS A 36 -14.12 5.30 4.02
CA LYS A 36 -14.81 6.33 3.23
C LYS A 36 -13.97 7.60 3.16
N ARG A 37 -13.81 8.14 1.95
CA ARG A 37 -13.08 9.39 1.70
C ARG A 37 -13.95 10.61 1.98
N LYS A 38 -13.29 11.73 2.26
CA LYS A 38 -13.93 13.02 2.54
C LYS A 38 -14.83 13.42 1.36
N ASP A 39 -16.10 13.70 1.64
CA ASP A 39 -17.01 14.30 0.66
C ASP A 39 -16.71 15.80 0.55
N ILE A 40 -15.83 16.16 -0.38
CA ILE A 40 -15.31 17.54 -0.55
C ILE A 40 -15.82 18.22 -1.82
N LEU A 41 -16.48 17.47 -2.70
CA LEU A 41 -16.93 17.96 -4.00
C LEU A 41 -18.25 18.72 -3.90
N THR A 42 -18.32 19.87 -4.57
CA THR A 42 -19.57 20.58 -4.85
C THR A 42 -20.48 19.79 -5.79
N ALA A 43 -21.74 20.19 -5.94
CA ALA A 43 -22.67 19.52 -6.85
C ALA A 43 -22.18 19.49 -8.31
N ASP A 44 -21.58 20.58 -8.79
CA ASP A 44 -21.06 20.64 -10.16
C ASP A 44 -19.76 19.86 -10.32
N GLU A 45 -18.90 19.83 -9.29
CA GLU A 45 -17.74 18.95 -9.27
C GLU A 45 -18.13 17.47 -9.22
N LYS A 46 -19.21 17.09 -8.51
CA LYS A 46 -19.73 15.71 -8.54
C LYS A 46 -20.18 15.34 -9.96
N LYS A 47 -20.87 16.24 -10.68
CA LYS A 47 -21.20 16.02 -12.11
C LYS A 47 -19.94 15.88 -12.96
N LEU A 48 -18.94 16.72 -12.74
CA LEU A 48 -17.65 16.64 -13.45
C LEU A 48 -16.92 15.33 -13.17
N ALA A 49 -16.92 14.85 -11.91
CA ALA A 49 -16.34 13.57 -11.54
C ALA A 49 -17.00 12.40 -12.30
N LEU A 50 -18.34 12.43 -12.43
CA LEU A 50 -19.06 11.44 -13.24
C LEU A 50 -18.67 11.52 -14.72
N SER A 51 -18.66 12.72 -15.31
CA SER A 51 -18.22 12.91 -16.70
C SER A 51 -16.78 12.41 -16.91
N ASN A 52 -15.88 12.68 -15.97
CA ASN A 52 -14.50 12.21 -15.99
C ASN A 52 -14.41 10.69 -15.87
N ALA A 53 -15.25 10.04 -15.07
CA ALA A 53 -15.31 8.58 -14.97
C ALA A 53 -15.87 7.94 -16.24
N LEU A 54 -16.91 8.54 -16.84
CA LEU A 54 -17.58 8.02 -18.03
C LEU A 54 -16.73 8.11 -19.30
N ARG A 55 -15.66 8.93 -19.31
CA ARG A 55 -14.74 9.06 -20.47
C ARG A 55 -14.10 7.75 -20.91
N TYR A 56 -13.99 6.77 -20.01
CA TYR A 56 -13.41 5.47 -20.30
C TYR A 56 -14.35 4.52 -21.04
N PHE A 57 -15.65 4.83 -21.09
CA PHE A 57 -16.68 3.89 -21.55
C PHE A 57 -17.43 4.42 -22.76
N HIS A 58 -17.84 3.52 -23.63
CA HIS A 58 -18.67 3.86 -24.78
C HIS A 58 -20.01 4.48 -24.33
N PRO A 59 -20.53 5.52 -25.01
CA PRO A 59 -21.77 6.22 -24.62
C PRO A 59 -22.99 5.32 -24.41
N LYS A 60 -23.06 4.17 -25.10
CA LYS A 60 -24.12 3.16 -24.93
C LYS A 60 -24.29 2.69 -23.48
N HIS A 61 -23.21 2.73 -22.68
CA HIS A 61 -23.20 2.28 -21.29
C HIS A 61 -23.48 3.39 -20.28
N HIS A 62 -23.46 4.66 -20.69
CA HIS A 62 -23.50 5.79 -19.77
C HIS A 62 -24.79 5.84 -18.94
N ALA A 63 -25.92 5.45 -19.51
CA ALA A 63 -27.20 5.41 -18.79
C ALA A 63 -27.20 4.43 -17.59
N VAL A 64 -26.39 3.37 -17.67
CA VAL A 64 -26.23 2.37 -16.59
C VAL A 64 -25.11 2.77 -15.64
N LEU A 65 -23.96 3.21 -16.17
CA LEU A 65 -22.77 3.48 -15.37
C LEU A 65 -22.85 4.80 -14.61
N ALA A 66 -23.54 5.82 -15.12
CA ALA A 66 -23.65 7.11 -14.44
C ALA A 66 -24.29 7.01 -13.04
N PRO A 67 -25.47 6.37 -12.85
CA PRO A 67 -26.03 6.19 -11.51
C PRO A 67 -25.16 5.31 -10.60
N GLU A 68 -24.54 4.26 -11.15
CA GLU A 68 -23.64 3.38 -10.40
C GLU A 68 -22.40 4.13 -9.88
N PHE A 69 -21.73 4.91 -10.73
CA PHE A 69 -20.58 5.72 -10.32
C PHE A 69 -20.98 6.82 -9.34
N TYR A 70 -22.19 7.36 -9.45
CA TYR A 70 -22.70 8.31 -8.47
C TYR A 70 -22.92 7.66 -7.10
N GLU A 71 -23.45 6.44 -7.08
CA GLU A 71 -23.59 5.66 -5.85
C GLU A 71 -22.24 5.33 -5.22
N GLU A 72 -21.24 4.91 -6.01
CA GLU A 72 -19.87 4.72 -5.51
C GLU A 72 -19.32 6.02 -4.89
N LEU A 73 -19.49 7.15 -5.59
CA LEU A 73 -19.02 8.44 -5.09
C LEU A 73 -19.70 8.83 -3.77
N GLN A 74 -21.00 8.58 -3.59
CA GLN A 74 -21.70 8.85 -2.33
C GLN A 74 -21.27 7.90 -1.20
N THR A 75 -21.07 6.63 -1.54
CA THR A 75 -20.79 5.56 -0.57
C THR A 75 -19.35 5.65 -0.08
N TYR A 76 -18.39 5.75 -1.01
CA TYR A 76 -16.96 5.63 -0.73
C TYR A 76 -16.21 6.97 -0.81
N GLY A 77 -16.83 8.02 -1.36
CA GLY A 77 -16.15 9.29 -1.66
C GLY A 77 -15.22 9.20 -2.88
N ARG A 78 -15.29 8.09 -3.62
CA ARG A 78 -14.48 7.78 -4.81
C ARG A 78 -15.27 6.91 -5.78
N ILE A 79 -14.87 6.96 -7.05
CA ILE A 79 -15.39 6.10 -8.13
C ILE A 79 -14.29 5.09 -8.46
N TYR A 80 -14.37 3.91 -7.89
CA TYR A 80 -13.40 2.82 -8.10
C TYR A 80 -13.74 1.98 -9.32
N MET A 81 -14.99 2.02 -9.77
CA MET A 81 -15.52 1.24 -10.89
C MET A 81 -15.46 -0.27 -10.58
N TYR A 82 -15.98 -0.69 -9.42
CA TYR A 82 -15.85 -2.06 -8.91
C TYR A 82 -16.34 -3.12 -9.90
N ARG A 83 -17.35 -2.81 -10.72
CA ARG A 83 -17.83 -3.67 -11.82
C ARG A 83 -16.72 -4.21 -12.71
N PHE A 84 -15.66 -3.43 -12.92
CA PHE A 84 -14.57 -3.73 -13.84
C PHE A 84 -13.38 -4.41 -13.17
N ARG A 85 -13.46 -4.74 -11.87
CA ARG A 85 -12.43 -5.52 -11.20
C ARG A 85 -12.35 -6.93 -11.81
N PRO A 86 -11.17 -7.39 -12.26
CA PRO A 86 -11.00 -8.71 -12.84
C PRO A 86 -11.36 -9.86 -11.87
N GLN A 87 -11.75 -11.00 -12.45
CA GLN A 87 -12.16 -12.20 -11.70
C GLN A 87 -11.09 -13.30 -11.67
N TYR A 88 -9.93 -13.07 -12.28
CA TYR A 88 -8.75 -13.89 -12.04
C TYR A 88 -8.12 -13.52 -10.69
N GLU A 89 -7.38 -14.47 -10.13
CA GLU A 89 -6.58 -14.25 -8.94
C GLU A 89 -5.55 -13.14 -9.20
N MET A 90 -5.63 -12.07 -8.41
CA MET A 90 -4.70 -10.94 -8.48
C MET A 90 -3.42 -11.30 -7.74
N LYS A 91 -2.39 -11.66 -8.50
CA LYS A 91 -1.05 -11.99 -7.98
C LYS A 91 0.00 -11.86 -9.06
N ALA A 92 1.26 -11.74 -8.67
CA ALA A 92 2.36 -11.94 -9.60
C ALA A 92 2.34 -13.36 -10.19
N ARG A 93 2.69 -13.47 -11.47
CA ARG A 93 2.69 -14.73 -12.25
C ARG A 93 4.04 -14.91 -12.91
N SER A 94 4.32 -16.09 -13.45
CA SER A 94 5.51 -16.26 -14.28
C SER A 94 5.42 -15.30 -15.47
N ILE A 95 6.56 -14.73 -15.87
CA ILE A 95 6.61 -13.71 -16.92
C ILE A 95 6.03 -14.20 -18.25
N ASP A 96 6.13 -15.50 -18.53
CA ASP A 96 5.65 -16.13 -19.77
C ASP A 96 4.11 -16.40 -19.78
N GLU A 97 3.46 -16.23 -18.63
CA GLU A 97 1.99 -16.30 -18.52
C GLU A 97 1.31 -15.02 -19.03
N TYR A 98 2.03 -13.90 -19.11
CA TYR A 98 1.49 -12.65 -19.63
C TYR A 98 1.44 -12.63 -21.17
N PRO A 99 0.37 -12.13 -21.79
CA PRO A 99 0.23 -12.08 -23.25
C PRO A 99 0.95 -10.86 -23.85
N ALA A 100 2.24 -10.69 -23.55
CA ALA A 100 3.01 -9.51 -23.96
C ALA A 100 3.83 -9.74 -25.23
N GLN A 101 3.94 -8.71 -26.07
CA GLN A 101 4.94 -8.67 -27.15
C GLN A 101 6.33 -8.28 -26.63
N SER A 102 6.38 -7.36 -25.66
CA SER A 102 7.62 -6.96 -24.96
C SER A 102 7.78 -7.70 -23.64
N LYS A 103 8.93 -8.35 -23.44
CA LYS A 103 9.26 -8.99 -22.14
C LYS A 103 9.39 -7.96 -21.00
N GLN A 104 9.84 -6.74 -21.31
CA GLN A 104 9.90 -5.68 -20.32
C GLN A 104 8.49 -5.24 -19.90
N ALA A 105 7.54 -5.17 -20.84
CA ALA A 105 6.15 -4.87 -20.50
C ALA A 105 5.49 -5.99 -19.69
N ALA A 106 5.82 -7.27 -19.97
CA ALA A 106 5.41 -8.40 -19.13
C ALA A 106 5.89 -8.28 -17.68
N ALA A 107 7.15 -7.88 -17.48
CA ALA A 107 7.70 -7.65 -16.15
C ALA A 107 6.95 -6.52 -15.40
N ILE A 108 6.54 -5.46 -16.11
CA ILE A 108 5.76 -4.37 -15.51
C ILE A 108 4.36 -4.85 -15.11
N MET A 109 3.68 -5.63 -15.97
CA MET A 109 2.39 -6.25 -15.62
C MET A 109 2.49 -7.14 -14.38
N LEU A 110 3.56 -7.93 -14.27
CA LEU A 110 3.86 -8.73 -13.08
C LEU A 110 3.94 -7.86 -11.83
N MET A 111 4.72 -6.78 -11.89
CA MET A 111 4.90 -5.91 -10.73
C MET A 111 3.63 -5.12 -10.36
N ILE A 112 2.82 -4.73 -11.35
CA ILE A 112 1.50 -4.13 -11.12
C ILE A 112 0.60 -5.11 -10.35
N GLN A 113 0.52 -6.37 -10.79
CA GLN A 113 -0.29 -7.38 -10.10
C GLN A 113 0.26 -7.72 -8.71
N ASN A 114 1.57 -7.70 -8.51
CA ASN A 114 2.18 -7.83 -7.18
C ASN A 114 1.72 -6.71 -6.23
N ASN A 115 1.71 -5.46 -6.70
CA ASN A 115 1.26 -4.32 -5.91
C ASN A 115 -0.23 -4.38 -5.52
N LEU A 116 -1.03 -5.16 -6.25
CA LEU A 116 -2.47 -5.33 -6.04
C LEU A 116 -2.84 -6.70 -5.43
N ASP A 117 -1.84 -7.56 -5.18
CA ASP A 117 -2.04 -8.87 -4.57
C ASP A 117 -2.64 -8.70 -3.16
N PRO A 118 -3.74 -9.40 -2.81
CA PRO A 118 -4.33 -9.33 -1.47
C PRO A 118 -3.36 -9.68 -0.32
N ALA A 119 -2.30 -10.45 -0.58
CA ALA A 119 -1.26 -10.75 0.39
C ALA A 119 -0.26 -9.58 0.59
N VAL A 120 -0.23 -8.62 -0.34
CA VAL A 120 0.71 -7.49 -0.36
C VAL A 120 0.01 -6.15 -0.11
N ALA A 121 -1.10 -5.89 -0.79
CA ALA A 121 -1.81 -4.63 -0.79
C ALA A 121 -2.65 -4.43 0.50
N GLN A 122 -2.67 -3.20 1.00
CA GLN A 122 -3.45 -2.83 2.18
C GLN A 122 -4.96 -2.84 1.90
N HIS A 123 -5.39 -2.29 0.76
CA HIS A 123 -6.77 -2.29 0.29
C HIS A 123 -6.84 -2.68 -1.19
N PRO A 124 -6.74 -3.98 -1.51
CA PRO A 124 -6.55 -4.46 -2.88
C PRO A 124 -7.71 -4.08 -3.82
N HIS A 125 -8.95 -4.08 -3.33
CA HIS A 125 -10.13 -3.75 -4.14
C HIS A 125 -10.25 -2.25 -4.47
N GLU A 126 -9.65 -1.39 -3.65
CA GLU A 126 -9.56 0.07 -3.88
C GLU A 126 -8.22 0.47 -4.52
N LEU A 127 -7.46 -0.51 -5.02
CA LEU A 127 -6.19 -0.33 -5.71
C LEU A 127 -5.10 0.35 -4.86
N ILE A 128 -5.18 0.24 -3.53
CA ILE A 128 -4.25 0.87 -2.59
C ILE A 128 -3.29 -0.17 -2.03
N THR A 129 -2.00 0.04 -2.26
CA THR A 129 -0.94 -0.87 -1.81
C THR A 129 -0.55 -0.60 -0.36
N TYR A 130 -0.31 0.65 0.05
CA TYR A 130 0.06 0.99 1.44
C TYR A 130 -0.11 2.47 1.75
N GLY A 131 0.13 2.85 3.02
CA GLY A 131 0.06 4.23 3.48
C GLY A 131 -1.37 4.76 3.58
N GLY A 132 -2.38 3.89 3.58
CA GLY A 132 -3.80 4.23 3.67
C GLY A 132 -4.41 4.78 2.38
N ASN A 133 -3.64 5.42 1.51
CA ASN A 133 -4.11 6.01 0.24
C ASN A 133 -3.09 5.92 -0.92
N GLY A 134 -1.94 5.25 -0.73
CA GLY A 134 -0.95 5.04 -1.77
C GLY A 134 -1.45 4.06 -2.82
N ALA A 135 -1.96 4.58 -3.92
CA ALA A 135 -2.68 3.83 -4.95
C ALA A 135 -1.81 3.49 -6.17
N VAL A 136 -2.14 2.35 -6.79
CA VAL A 136 -1.60 1.91 -8.08
C VAL A 136 -2.32 2.64 -9.22
N PHE A 137 -3.65 2.67 -9.16
CA PHE A 137 -4.53 3.36 -10.09
C PHE A 137 -5.71 3.99 -9.34
N GLN A 138 -6.39 4.95 -9.96
CA GLN A 138 -7.57 5.60 -9.37
C GLN A 138 -8.80 4.70 -9.42
N ASN A 139 -8.89 3.85 -10.45
CA ASN A 139 -10.04 2.99 -10.71
C ASN A 139 -9.66 1.78 -11.58
N TRP A 140 -10.57 0.81 -11.67
CA TRP A 140 -10.33 -0.44 -12.40
C TRP A 140 -10.31 -0.28 -13.93
N ALA A 141 -10.92 0.76 -14.50
CA ALA A 141 -10.80 1.01 -15.94
C ALA A 141 -9.35 1.37 -16.33
N GLN A 142 -8.67 2.18 -15.51
CA GLN A 142 -7.26 2.50 -15.69
C GLN A 142 -6.39 1.24 -15.64
N TYR A 143 -6.62 0.36 -14.67
CA TYR A 143 -5.95 -0.94 -14.59
C TYR A 143 -6.13 -1.72 -15.90
N LEU A 144 -7.38 -1.93 -16.35
CA LEU A 144 -7.67 -2.74 -17.55
C LEU A 144 -6.98 -2.19 -18.80
N LEU A 145 -7.05 -0.87 -19.02
CA LEU A 145 -6.39 -0.23 -20.16
C LEU A 145 -4.87 -0.31 -20.09
N THR A 146 -4.28 -0.09 -18.90
CA THR A 146 -2.83 -0.22 -18.71
C THR A 146 -2.36 -1.64 -19.01
N MET A 147 -3.05 -2.66 -18.49
CA MET A 147 -2.70 -4.05 -18.76
C MET A 147 -2.82 -4.40 -20.25
N GLN A 148 -3.88 -3.91 -20.92
CA GLN A 148 -4.04 -4.08 -22.37
C GLN A 148 -2.90 -3.41 -23.15
N TYR A 149 -2.57 -2.16 -22.85
CA TYR A 149 -1.49 -1.45 -23.53
C TYR A 149 -0.13 -2.13 -23.32
N LEU A 150 0.18 -2.58 -22.10
CA LEU A 150 1.41 -3.33 -21.81
C LEU A 150 1.46 -4.67 -22.54
N ALA A 151 0.32 -5.35 -22.71
CA ALA A 151 0.27 -6.60 -23.47
C ALA A 151 0.53 -6.38 -24.96
N THR A 152 0.01 -5.29 -25.54
CA THR A 152 0.09 -5.03 -26.99
C THR A 152 1.29 -4.18 -27.43
N MET A 153 1.97 -3.49 -26.51
CA MET A 153 3.06 -2.59 -26.90
C MET A 153 4.31 -3.33 -27.40
N THR A 154 5.01 -2.68 -28.32
CA THR A 154 6.33 -3.14 -28.79
C THR A 154 7.46 -2.55 -27.94
N ASP A 155 8.69 -3.05 -28.14
CA ASP A 155 9.89 -2.46 -27.54
C ASP A 155 10.23 -1.07 -28.08
N GLU A 156 9.53 -0.57 -29.09
CA GLU A 156 9.74 0.76 -29.67
C GLU A 156 8.67 1.76 -29.24
N GLN A 157 7.91 1.43 -28.19
CA GLN A 157 6.90 2.31 -27.62
C GLN A 157 7.16 2.61 -26.13
N THR A 158 6.61 3.72 -25.67
CA THR A 158 6.52 4.09 -24.25
C THR A 158 5.06 4.38 -23.91
N LEU A 159 4.56 3.76 -22.84
CA LEU A 159 3.28 4.06 -22.23
C LEU A 159 3.42 5.26 -21.28
N HIS A 160 2.64 6.31 -21.51
CA HIS A 160 2.63 7.49 -20.64
C HIS A 160 1.50 7.38 -19.62
N MET A 161 1.85 7.41 -18.33
CA MET A 161 0.91 7.31 -17.21
C MET A 161 0.77 8.66 -16.49
N TYR A 162 -0.45 9.18 -16.47
CA TYR A 162 -0.84 10.45 -15.85
C TYR A 162 -1.62 10.17 -14.57
N SER A 163 -0.91 10.04 -13.45
CA SER A 163 -1.48 9.74 -12.13
C SER A 163 -2.45 8.55 -12.15
N GLY A 164 -2.04 7.44 -12.76
CA GLY A 164 -2.88 6.26 -12.95
C GLY A 164 -3.62 6.22 -14.29
N HIS A 165 -3.93 7.35 -14.92
CA HIS A 165 -4.55 7.33 -16.25
C HIS A 165 -3.53 6.92 -17.34
N PRO A 166 -3.77 5.83 -18.10
CA PRO A 166 -2.93 5.51 -19.25
C PRO A 166 -3.30 6.43 -20.43
N MET A 167 -2.48 7.44 -20.67
CA MET A 167 -2.69 8.40 -21.76
C MET A 167 -2.58 7.75 -23.14
N GLY A 168 -1.66 6.78 -23.26
CA GLY A 168 -1.50 5.99 -24.49
C GLY A 168 -0.06 5.57 -24.74
N LEU A 169 0.11 4.81 -25.82
CA LEU A 169 1.39 4.35 -26.33
C LEU A 169 1.93 5.35 -27.37
N PHE A 170 3.15 5.82 -27.17
CA PHE A 170 3.82 6.75 -28.06
C PHE A 170 5.09 6.11 -28.64
N PRO A 171 5.46 6.38 -29.91
CA PRO A 171 6.72 5.91 -30.48
C PRO A 171 7.93 6.40 -29.67
N SER A 172 8.92 5.53 -29.51
CA SER A 172 10.15 5.75 -28.74
C SER A 172 11.31 4.93 -29.34
N SER A 173 12.28 4.51 -28.53
CA SER A 173 13.37 3.62 -28.93
C SER A 173 13.44 2.37 -28.05
N LYS A 174 14.13 1.32 -28.51
CA LYS A 174 14.35 0.09 -27.73
C LYS A 174 14.98 0.32 -26.36
N THR A 175 15.82 1.35 -26.24
CA THR A 175 16.51 1.73 -24.99
C THR A 175 15.72 2.71 -24.12
N ALA A 176 14.61 3.27 -24.62
CA ALA A 176 13.74 4.11 -23.83
C ALA A 176 13.00 3.30 -22.74
N PRO A 177 12.51 3.94 -21.65
CA PRO A 177 11.62 3.30 -20.72
C PRO A 177 10.35 2.80 -21.40
N ARG A 178 9.85 1.62 -21.03
CA ARG A 178 8.53 1.14 -21.51
C ARG A 178 7.38 1.92 -20.90
N VAL A 179 7.56 2.48 -19.72
CA VAL A 179 6.54 3.28 -19.04
C VAL A 179 7.20 4.51 -18.40
N ILE A 180 6.56 5.67 -18.56
CA ILE A 180 6.85 6.89 -17.80
C ILE A 180 5.65 7.16 -16.90
N VAL A 181 5.90 7.23 -15.59
CA VAL A 181 4.83 7.42 -14.60
C VAL A 181 4.99 8.73 -13.86
N THR A 182 3.91 9.50 -13.83
CA THR A 182 3.73 10.63 -12.91
C THR A 182 2.59 10.31 -11.95
N ASN A 183 2.70 10.69 -10.68
CA ASN A 183 1.64 10.53 -9.68
C ASN A 183 1.58 11.78 -8.82
N GLY A 184 0.40 12.41 -8.72
CA GLY A 184 0.22 13.53 -7.80
C GLY A 184 0.97 14.79 -8.19
N MET A 185 1.37 14.94 -9.46
CA MET A 185 2.05 16.14 -9.94
C MET A 185 1.06 17.29 -10.02
N MET A 186 1.33 18.35 -9.25
CA MET A 186 0.42 19.49 -9.07
C MET A 186 1.17 20.80 -9.33
N ILE A 187 0.44 21.82 -9.78
CA ILE A 187 0.92 23.20 -9.69
C ILE A 187 1.05 23.54 -8.19
N PRO A 188 2.20 24.05 -7.71
CA PRO A 188 2.47 24.17 -6.27
C PRO A 188 1.39 24.88 -5.44
N ASN A 189 0.77 25.93 -6.00
CA ASN A 189 -0.29 26.69 -5.34
C ASN A 189 -1.59 25.90 -5.09
N TYR A 190 -1.74 24.73 -5.73
CA TYR A 190 -2.90 23.84 -5.67
C TYR A 190 -2.53 22.44 -5.18
N SER A 191 -1.52 22.35 -4.31
CA SER A 191 -0.99 21.08 -3.79
C SER A 191 -1.26 20.89 -2.29
N LYS A 192 -2.26 21.57 -1.72
CA LYS A 192 -2.64 21.37 -0.31
C LYS A 192 -3.42 20.05 -0.15
N PRO A 193 -3.52 19.49 1.07
CA PRO A 193 -4.24 18.23 1.29
C PRO A 193 -5.67 18.21 0.73
N ASP A 194 -6.44 19.27 0.95
CA ASP A 194 -7.82 19.38 0.45
C ASP A 194 -7.91 19.59 -1.07
N ASP A 195 -6.90 20.21 -1.68
CA ASP A 195 -6.81 20.30 -3.15
C ASP A 195 -6.62 18.90 -3.73
N TRP A 196 -5.68 18.13 -3.15
CA TRP A 196 -5.41 16.77 -3.56
C TRP A 196 -6.62 15.85 -3.38
N GLU A 197 -7.31 15.91 -2.23
CA GLU A 197 -8.52 15.12 -1.98
C GLU A 197 -9.62 15.40 -3.03
N ARG A 198 -9.82 16.69 -3.36
CA ARG A 198 -10.76 17.14 -4.40
C ARG A 198 -10.36 16.60 -5.77
N PHE A 199 -9.11 16.79 -6.19
CA PHE A 199 -8.66 16.38 -7.52
C PHE A 199 -8.62 14.85 -7.70
N ASN A 200 -8.38 14.11 -6.62
CA ASN A 200 -8.47 12.65 -6.64
C ASN A 200 -9.93 12.20 -6.78
N ALA A 201 -10.86 12.78 -6.04
CA ALA A 201 -12.29 12.51 -6.20
C ALA A 201 -12.82 12.86 -7.61
N LEU A 202 -12.27 13.90 -8.24
CA LEU A 202 -12.57 14.30 -9.62
C LEU A 202 -12.00 13.34 -10.67
N GLY A 203 -11.14 12.39 -10.31
CA GLY A 203 -10.54 11.45 -11.26
C GLY A 203 -9.41 12.05 -12.10
N VAL A 204 -8.72 13.08 -11.60
CA VAL A 204 -7.64 13.78 -12.35
C VAL A 204 -6.25 13.65 -11.71
N THR A 205 -6.15 13.07 -10.50
CA THR A 205 -4.86 12.79 -9.86
C THR A 205 -4.97 11.63 -8.87
N GLN A 206 -3.83 11.12 -8.40
CA GLN A 206 -3.74 10.12 -7.32
C GLN A 206 -2.49 10.33 -6.48
N TYR A 207 -2.46 9.74 -5.30
CA TYR A 207 -1.24 9.66 -4.50
C TYR A 207 -0.62 8.28 -4.71
N GLY A 208 0.54 8.25 -5.37
CA GLY A 208 1.24 7.00 -5.67
C GLY A 208 2.19 6.54 -4.57
N GLN A 209 2.30 7.27 -3.45
CA GLN A 209 3.41 7.07 -2.50
C GLN A 209 4.75 7.05 -3.27
N MET A 210 5.70 6.21 -2.87
CA MET A 210 6.95 5.95 -3.55
C MET A 210 6.83 4.74 -4.47
N THR A 211 6.41 3.58 -3.94
CA THR A 211 6.45 2.29 -4.64
C THR A 211 5.08 1.75 -5.05
N ALA A 212 3.98 2.36 -4.57
CA ALA A 212 2.62 1.93 -4.91
C ALA A 212 2.29 2.30 -6.38
N GLY A 213 2.37 3.59 -6.70
CA GLY A 213 2.10 4.12 -8.03
C GLY A 213 3.25 3.95 -9.03
N SER A 214 4.41 3.43 -8.60
CA SER A 214 5.55 3.11 -9.48
C SER A 214 5.74 1.60 -9.68
N TYR A 215 4.82 0.79 -9.16
CA TYR A 215 4.74 -0.66 -9.42
C TYR A 215 5.99 -1.42 -8.96
N MET A 216 6.45 -1.19 -7.74
CA MET A 216 7.64 -1.87 -7.22
C MET A 216 7.62 -2.10 -5.70
N TYR A 217 6.42 -2.19 -5.10
CA TYR A 217 6.30 -2.52 -3.69
C TYR A 217 6.44 -4.02 -3.50
N ILE A 218 7.31 -4.45 -2.58
CA ILE A 218 7.65 -5.87 -2.37
C ILE A 218 7.28 -6.36 -0.98
N GLY A 219 6.24 -5.75 -0.40
CA GLY A 219 5.87 -6.01 0.98
C GLY A 219 6.79 -5.32 1.99
N PRO A 220 6.71 -5.72 3.26
CA PRO A 220 7.29 -4.94 4.35
C PRO A 220 8.80 -5.21 4.58
N GLN A 221 9.41 -6.11 3.79
CA GLN A 221 10.85 -6.43 3.87
C GLN A 221 11.76 -5.21 3.69
N GLY A 222 11.40 -4.28 2.80
CA GLY A 222 12.18 -3.06 2.57
C GLY A 222 12.26 -2.18 3.81
N ILE A 223 11.16 -2.11 4.58
CA ILE A 223 11.12 -1.37 5.84
C ILE A 223 11.90 -2.09 6.94
N VAL A 224 11.80 -3.42 7.04
CA VAL A 224 12.62 -4.20 7.99
C VAL A 224 14.10 -3.91 7.78
N HIS A 225 14.59 -3.95 6.54
CA HIS A 225 15.98 -3.62 6.22
C HIS A 225 16.31 -2.17 6.58
N GLY A 226 15.51 -1.20 6.14
CA GLY A 226 15.72 0.21 6.42
C GLY A 226 15.80 0.51 7.92
N THR A 227 14.83 0.03 8.71
CA THR A 227 14.83 0.20 10.17
C THR A 227 16.00 -0.50 10.83
N THR A 228 16.43 -1.68 10.34
CA THR A 228 17.62 -2.38 10.86
C THR A 228 18.85 -1.49 10.72
N ILE A 229 19.05 -0.89 9.54
CA ILE A 229 20.16 0.02 9.27
C ILE A 229 20.07 1.27 10.17
N THR A 230 18.89 1.82 10.39
CA THR A 230 18.67 2.95 11.31
C THR A 230 19.09 2.60 12.73
N VAL A 231 18.60 1.47 13.27
CA VAL A 231 18.92 1.03 14.64
C VAL A 231 20.41 0.73 14.78
N LEU A 232 21.04 0.08 13.80
CA LEU A 232 22.49 -0.17 13.79
C LEU A 232 23.32 1.13 13.76
N ASN A 233 22.89 2.13 12.97
CA ASN A 233 23.58 3.43 12.93
C ASN A 233 23.39 4.21 14.23
N ALA A 234 22.18 4.24 14.79
CA ALA A 234 21.92 4.87 16.07
C ALA A 234 22.77 4.21 17.18
N GLY A 235 22.87 2.88 17.15
CA GLY A 235 23.77 2.11 18.01
C GLY A 235 25.24 2.51 17.87
N ARG A 236 25.73 2.67 16.64
CA ARG A 236 27.10 3.16 16.37
C ARG A 236 27.34 4.56 16.91
N MET A 237 26.36 5.46 16.81
CA MET A 237 26.50 6.85 17.28
C MET A 237 26.63 6.96 18.80
N ILE A 238 25.99 6.06 19.55
CA ILE A 238 26.07 6.05 21.03
C ILE A 238 27.18 5.11 21.55
N SER A 239 27.85 4.38 20.66
CA SER A 239 28.92 3.46 21.01
C SER A 239 30.17 4.24 21.44
N LYS A 240 30.72 3.92 22.61
CA LYS A 240 31.94 4.61 23.12
C LYS A 240 33.22 3.89 22.75
N SER A 241 33.16 2.58 22.54
CA SER A 241 34.33 1.72 22.33
C SER A 241 34.08 0.68 21.24
N GLY A 242 33.14 0.94 20.34
CA GLY A 242 32.77 0.02 19.27
C GLY A 242 31.91 -1.16 19.74
N GLU A 243 31.34 -1.08 20.95
CA GLU A 243 30.40 -2.07 21.44
C GLU A 243 29.12 -2.10 20.57
N GLY A 244 28.59 -3.31 20.35
CA GLY A 244 27.33 -3.54 19.64
C GLY A 244 26.08 -3.26 20.49
N LEU A 245 24.94 -3.76 20.02
CA LEU A 245 23.63 -3.52 20.62
C LEU A 245 23.17 -4.55 21.66
N ALA A 246 23.97 -5.60 21.90
CA ALA A 246 23.60 -6.67 22.83
C ALA A 246 23.34 -6.13 24.25
N GLY A 247 22.11 -6.34 24.75
CA GLY A 247 21.64 -5.84 26.05
C GLY A 247 21.21 -4.36 26.05
N LYS A 248 21.32 -3.65 24.93
CA LYS A 248 20.79 -2.28 24.78
C LYS A 248 19.28 -2.34 24.53
N LEU A 249 18.57 -1.37 25.10
CA LEU A 249 17.11 -1.26 25.02
C LEU A 249 16.70 -0.19 24.01
N PHE A 250 15.96 -0.61 22.98
CA PHE A 250 15.30 0.24 22.00
C PHE A 250 13.79 0.32 22.33
N VAL A 251 13.29 1.52 22.63
CA VAL A 251 11.86 1.77 22.90
C VAL A 251 11.26 2.60 21.78
N THR A 252 10.14 2.15 21.23
CA THR A 252 9.42 2.81 20.13
C THR A 252 7.91 2.55 20.19
N SER A 253 7.16 3.07 19.22
CA SER A 253 5.70 2.94 19.14
C SER A 253 5.20 2.55 17.74
N GLY A 254 4.01 1.97 17.73
CA GLY A 254 3.24 1.63 16.53
C GLY A 254 3.61 0.25 15.94
N LEU A 255 2.58 -0.51 15.57
CA LEU A 255 2.67 -1.79 14.87
C LEU A 255 1.87 -1.80 13.56
N GLY A 256 1.68 -0.63 12.97
CA GLY A 256 1.01 -0.40 11.68
C GLY A 256 1.79 -0.96 10.49
N GLY A 257 1.46 -0.48 9.28
CA GLY A 257 2.04 -1.00 8.03
C GLY A 257 3.57 -0.96 7.99
N MET A 258 4.15 0.22 8.27
CA MET A 258 5.60 0.41 8.32
C MET A 258 6.17 0.17 9.74
N SER A 259 5.50 0.66 10.78
CA SER A 259 5.99 0.61 12.17
C SER A 259 6.02 -0.81 12.75
N GLY A 260 5.22 -1.72 12.20
CA GLY A 260 5.27 -3.14 12.52
C GLY A 260 6.60 -3.82 12.21
N ALA A 261 7.47 -3.23 11.39
CA ALA A 261 8.79 -3.80 11.05
C ALA A 261 9.86 -3.56 12.14
N GLN A 262 9.65 -2.59 13.04
CA GLN A 262 10.61 -2.20 14.07
C GLN A 262 11.02 -3.36 15.00
N PRO A 263 10.11 -4.22 15.47
CA PRO A 263 10.44 -5.33 16.38
C PRO A 263 11.40 -6.33 15.71
N LYS A 264 11.09 -6.74 14.48
CA LYS A 264 11.95 -7.62 13.69
C LYS A 264 13.30 -6.99 13.36
N ALA A 265 13.31 -5.69 13.05
CA ALA A 265 14.53 -4.94 12.79
C ALA A 265 15.44 -4.87 14.03
N GLY A 266 14.88 -4.66 15.21
CA GLY A 266 15.62 -4.70 16.47
C GLY A 266 16.22 -6.07 16.77
N ASN A 267 15.48 -7.15 16.49
CA ASN A 267 16.00 -8.51 16.60
C ASN A 267 17.19 -8.74 15.67
N ILE A 268 17.10 -8.33 14.40
CA ILE A 268 18.21 -8.45 13.44
C ILE A 268 19.40 -7.59 13.86
N ALA A 269 19.15 -6.39 14.40
CA ALA A 269 20.18 -5.50 14.92
C ALA A 269 20.84 -6.02 16.21
N GLY A 270 20.19 -6.96 16.90
CA GLY A 270 20.69 -7.60 18.12
C GLY A 270 20.44 -6.78 19.40
N CYS A 271 19.34 -6.03 19.46
CA CYS A 271 18.91 -5.30 20.66
C CYS A 271 17.64 -5.89 21.29
N ILE A 272 17.32 -5.41 22.49
CA ILE A 272 16.02 -5.60 23.11
C ILE A 272 15.10 -4.52 22.58
N THR A 273 13.95 -4.89 22.03
CA THR A 273 12.96 -3.93 21.52
C THR A 273 11.71 -3.95 22.36
N VAL A 274 11.26 -2.79 22.80
CA VAL A 274 9.92 -2.57 23.36
C VAL A 274 9.15 -1.68 22.40
N VAL A 275 8.00 -2.15 21.94
CA VAL A 275 7.11 -1.42 21.05
C VAL A 275 5.73 -1.28 21.69
N ALA A 276 5.22 -0.07 21.85
CA ALA A 276 3.86 0.13 22.36
C ALA A 276 2.86 0.27 21.20
N GLU A 277 1.71 -0.41 21.31
CA GLU A 277 0.61 -0.33 20.36
C GLU A 277 -0.74 -0.43 21.06
N VAL A 278 -1.62 0.53 20.81
CA VAL A 278 -2.95 0.61 21.41
C VAL A 278 -3.96 -0.32 20.71
N ASN A 279 -3.75 -0.61 19.42
CA ASN A 279 -4.63 -1.46 18.64
C ASN A 279 -4.23 -2.94 18.79
N ALA A 280 -4.96 -3.67 19.63
CA ALA A 280 -4.78 -5.10 19.85
C ALA A 280 -4.72 -5.93 18.55
N LYS A 281 -5.48 -5.55 17.50
CA LYS A 281 -5.44 -6.27 16.21
C LYS A 281 -4.08 -6.18 15.54
N ALA A 282 -3.40 -5.03 15.64
CA ALA A 282 -2.06 -4.87 15.08
C ALA A 282 -1.05 -5.71 15.86
N THR A 283 -1.11 -5.68 17.20
CA THR A 283 -0.25 -6.48 18.07
C THR A 283 -0.38 -7.98 17.81
N ILE A 284 -1.61 -8.51 17.83
CA ILE A 284 -1.91 -9.92 17.55
C ILE A 284 -1.37 -10.31 16.16
N LYS A 285 -1.66 -9.51 15.14
CA LYS A 285 -1.21 -9.77 13.78
C LYS A 285 0.32 -9.84 13.67
N ARG A 286 1.07 -8.94 14.34
CA ARG A 286 2.54 -8.97 14.29
C ARG A 286 3.15 -10.11 15.09
N HIS A 287 2.51 -10.52 16.17
CA HIS A 287 2.90 -11.70 16.92
C HIS A 287 2.67 -12.98 16.10
N GLU A 288 1.50 -13.16 15.49
CA GLU A 288 1.19 -14.31 14.60
C GLU A 288 2.15 -14.40 13.41
N GLN A 289 2.64 -13.27 12.92
CA GLN A 289 3.64 -13.21 11.84
C GLN A 289 5.06 -13.60 12.30
N GLY A 290 5.32 -13.75 13.61
CA GLY A 290 6.66 -13.93 14.16
C GLY A 290 7.55 -12.69 13.99
N TRP A 291 6.91 -11.51 13.95
CA TRP A 291 7.59 -10.21 13.88
C TRP A 291 7.81 -9.63 15.26
N VAL A 292 6.90 -9.91 16.18
CA VAL A 292 6.98 -9.67 17.62
C VAL A 292 7.14 -11.02 18.32
N ASP A 293 8.02 -11.13 19.31
CA ASP A 293 8.24 -12.39 20.04
C ASP A 293 7.29 -12.54 21.22
N GLU A 294 7.00 -11.45 21.93
CA GLU A 294 6.19 -11.47 23.15
C GLU A 294 5.17 -10.32 23.16
N VAL A 295 3.99 -10.57 23.72
CA VAL A 295 2.95 -9.56 23.92
C VAL A 295 2.64 -9.46 25.41
N ILE A 296 2.74 -8.25 25.96
CA ILE A 296 2.50 -7.96 27.38
C ILE A 296 1.45 -6.85 27.50
N THR A 297 0.55 -6.99 28.46
CA THR A 297 -0.53 -6.02 28.73
C THR A 297 -0.35 -5.28 30.07
N ASP A 298 0.49 -5.80 30.96
CA ASP A 298 0.77 -5.24 32.28
C ASP A 298 2.15 -4.56 32.33
N LEU A 299 2.18 -3.33 32.85
CA LEU A 299 3.41 -2.53 32.91
C LEU A 299 4.44 -3.08 33.91
N ASP A 300 3.99 -3.64 35.03
CA ASP A 300 4.90 -4.23 36.03
C ASP A 300 5.55 -5.52 35.50
N GLU A 301 4.79 -6.31 34.73
CA GLU A 301 5.29 -7.45 33.99
C GLU A 301 6.32 -7.03 32.92
N LEU A 302 6.02 -5.98 32.14
CA LEU A 302 6.94 -5.43 31.14
C LEU A 302 8.27 -5.02 31.78
N VAL A 303 8.23 -4.31 32.90
CA VAL A 303 9.41 -3.88 33.67
C VAL A 303 10.26 -5.08 34.10
N LYS A 304 9.64 -6.12 34.69
CA LYS A 304 10.34 -7.35 35.09
C LYS A 304 10.97 -8.04 33.89
N ARG A 305 10.24 -8.13 32.77
CA ARG A 305 10.68 -8.78 31.54
C ARG A 305 11.89 -8.07 30.90
N VAL A 306 11.83 -6.74 30.84
CA VAL A 306 12.92 -5.91 30.29
C VAL A 306 14.17 -6.01 31.15
N ARG A 307 14.05 -5.95 32.49
CA ARG A 307 15.19 -6.13 33.40
C ARG A 307 15.88 -7.48 33.17
N LYS A 308 15.10 -8.56 33.04
CA LYS A 308 15.62 -9.90 32.71
C LYS A 308 16.33 -9.91 31.34
N ALA A 309 15.71 -9.33 30.31
CA ALA A 309 16.30 -9.25 28.97
C ALA A 309 17.65 -8.52 28.99
N LYS A 310 17.73 -7.37 29.68
CA LYS A 310 18.97 -6.57 29.82
C LYS A 310 20.05 -7.35 30.54
N ALA A 311 19.72 -8.02 31.66
CA ALA A 311 20.67 -8.81 32.43
C ALA A 311 21.28 -9.97 31.61
N ASN A 312 20.45 -10.63 30.79
CA ASN A 312 20.85 -11.77 29.97
C ASN A 312 21.38 -11.39 28.57
N LYS A 313 21.35 -10.09 28.22
CA LYS A 313 21.66 -9.58 26.88
C LYS A 313 20.87 -10.31 25.77
N GLU A 314 19.59 -10.55 26.05
CA GLU A 314 18.69 -11.23 25.12
C GLU A 314 18.44 -10.40 23.86
N ILE A 315 18.17 -11.09 22.75
CA ILE A 315 17.63 -10.51 21.53
C ILE A 315 16.15 -10.86 21.54
N VAL A 316 15.31 -9.91 21.91
CA VAL A 316 13.87 -10.12 22.05
C VAL A 316 13.12 -8.85 21.75
N SER A 317 11.97 -9.02 21.11
CA SER A 317 11.02 -7.98 20.82
C SER A 317 9.72 -8.18 21.58
N ILE A 318 9.34 -7.16 22.34
CA ILE A 318 8.22 -7.18 23.28
C ILE A 318 7.24 -6.09 22.85
N ALA A 319 6.03 -6.49 22.47
CA ALA A 319 4.94 -5.55 22.26
C ALA A 319 4.19 -5.31 23.57
N TYR A 320 4.13 -4.05 24.00
CA TYR A 320 3.23 -3.61 25.05
C TYR A 320 1.90 -3.18 24.42
N GLN A 321 0.82 -3.88 24.77
CA GLN A 321 -0.52 -3.54 24.28
C GLN A 321 -1.13 -2.42 25.13
N GLY A 322 -0.73 -1.18 24.85
CA GLY A 322 -1.14 0.01 25.56
C GLY A 322 -0.52 1.26 24.96
N ASN A 323 -0.58 2.38 25.68
CA ASN A 323 -0.05 3.64 25.18
C ASN A 323 1.48 3.72 25.39
N ILE A 324 2.20 4.29 24.42
CA ILE A 324 3.64 4.54 24.55
C ILE A 324 3.97 5.48 25.71
N VAL A 325 3.07 6.42 26.03
CA VAL A 325 3.23 7.34 27.15
C VAL A 325 3.38 6.58 28.46
N ASP A 326 2.53 5.58 28.70
CA ASP A 326 2.58 4.77 29.93
C ASP A 326 3.92 4.04 30.08
N VAL A 327 4.49 3.55 28.97
CA VAL A 327 5.80 2.87 28.96
C VAL A 327 6.90 3.86 29.33
N TRP A 328 6.90 5.06 28.75
CA TRP A 328 7.89 6.09 29.06
C TRP A 328 7.83 6.50 30.54
N GLU A 329 6.64 6.82 31.04
CA GLU A 329 6.44 7.22 32.44
C GLU A 329 6.84 6.09 33.40
N LYS A 330 6.45 4.85 33.11
CA LYS A 330 6.80 3.71 33.95
C LYS A 330 8.31 3.44 33.96
N PHE A 331 8.98 3.51 32.82
CA PHE A 331 10.42 3.25 32.74
C PHE A 331 11.24 4.33 33.48
N ASP A 332 10.78 5.59 33.45
CA ASP A 332 11.37 6.66 34.26
C ASP A 332 11.22 6.39 35.77
N GLN A 333 9.99 6.11 36.22
CA GLN A 333 9.71 5.78 37.64
C GLN A 333 10.52 4.58 38.14
N GLU A 334 10.71 3.57 37.30
CA GLU A 334 11.42 2.32 37.62
C GLU A 334 12.93 2.40 37.37
N ASN A 335 13.45 3.57 36.98
CA ASN A 335 14.85 3.82 36.64
C ASN A 335 15.41 2.83 35.59
N ILE A 336 14.61 2.50 34.57
CA ILE A 336 15.06 1.69 33.43
C ILE A 336 15.71 2.61 32.41
N TYR A 337 17.03 2.53 32.29
CA TYR A 337 17.75 3.27 31.26
C TYR A 337 17.39 2.75 29.85
N VAL A 338 16.92 3.65 28.99
CA VAL A 338 16.64 3.39 27.57
C VAL A 338 17.81 3.85 26.73
N ASP A 339 18.39 2.95 25.95
CA ASP A 339 19.58 3.24 25.14
C ASP A 339 19.20 3.99 23.86
N LEU A 340 18.05 3.65 23.25
CA LEU A 340 17.53 4.26 22.04
C LEU A 340 16.02 4.51 22.19
N GLY A 341 15.57 5.74 21.99
CA GLY A 341 14.15 6.12 22.01
C GLY A 341 13.69 6.64 20.66
N SER A 342 12.51 6.23 20.21
CA SER A 342 11.87 6.71 18.97
C SER A 342 10.34 6.71 19.11
N ASP A 343 9.66 7.25 18.10
CA ASP A 343 8.22 7.13 17.91
C ASP A 343 7.91 6.89 16.43
N GLN A 344 6.92 6.05 16.12
CA GLN A 344 6.41 5.90 14.76
C GLN A 344 4.88 5.76 14.74
N SER A 345 4.22 6.46 15.66
CA SER A 345 2.78 6.69 15.62
C SER A 345 2.42 7.58 14.41
N SER A 346 1.20 7.44 13.89
CA SER A 346 0.72 8.30 12.81
C SER A 346 0.14 9.57 13.43
N LEU A 347 0.98 10.61 13.57
CA LEU A 347 0.67 11.91 14.18
C LEU A 347 -0.21 12.81 13.29
#